data_AF-A0A5C6AP63-F1
#
_entry.id   AF-A0A5C6AP63-F1
#
_cell.length_a   1.000
_cell.length_b   1.000
_cell.length_c   1.000
_cell.angle_alpha   90.00
_cell.angle_beta   90.00
_cell.angle_gamma   90.00
#
_symmetry.space_group_name_H-M   'P 1'
#
loop_
_entity.id
_entity.type
_entity.pdbx_description
1 polymer ?
#
loop_
_entity_poly.entity_id
_entity_poly.type
_entity_poly.pdbx_seq_one_letter_code
_entity_poly.pdbx_strand_id
1 'polypeptide(L)'
;MPRLPRLQYENAIYHIVTRGDGRRRLFLDEGHYQRFTKGLQEQVDRCGWQVIAYCWMPNHIHALIRTPQPNLSRGMQHWLSGYANWYAKRNQRTGHLYQGRYKAFPVEDEGYYWNLSRYIHLNPCNGGKPLVETPERYPHSSYAGYARKTRRVDWIDYDQHHRYWKARHGGDPESAYRQFVKAGMLNPVDPTVDRLKNWVYGGEKFLRKMVELANREDESIEVRQSIRKAKQTVEAIVAATAREYGVEPEDYQGFRSIAPGRDVAAYLCRRHTTATLAELSSTFGLTHRDSSGDLVRRARSAREQNPKIDRRIRKIEKRLSLNP
;
A
#
# COMPACT_ATOMS: atom_id res chain seq x y z
N MET A 1 15.52 -16.49 -18.34
CA MET A 1 14.81 -15.51 -19.18
C MET A 1 14.74 -14.16 -18.47
N PRO A 2 15.01 -13.05 -19.16
CA PRO A 2 14.72 -11.70 -18.68
C PRO A 2 13.22 -11.62 -18.35
N ARG A 3 12.88 -11.00 -17.22
CA ARG A 3 11.49 -10.91 -16.76
C ARG A 3 10.90 -9.59 -17.23
N LEU A 4 9.67 -9.64 -17.75
CA LEU A 4 8.92 -8.44 -18.12
C LEU A 4 8.84 -7.45 -16.94
N PRO A 5 9.11 -6.16 -17.18
CA PRO A 5 8.85 -5.10 -16.22
C PRO A 5 7.39 -5.10 -15.75
N ARG A 6 7.16 -4.57 -14.55
CA ARG A 6 5.79 -4.41 -14.04
C ARG A 6 5.21 -3.12 -14.59
N LEU A 7 4.18 -3.24 -15.42
CA LEU A 7 3.52 -2.06 -15.97
C LEU A 7 2.91 -1.22 -14.86
N GLN A 8 3.36 0.04 -14.77
CA GLN A 8 2.90 1.02 -13.81
C GLN A 8 2.57 2.33 -14.52
N TYR A 9 1.34 2.77 -14.37
CA TYR A 9 0.85 4.03 -14.94
C TYR A 9 -0.05 4.75 -13.94
N GLU A 10 -0.34 6.02 -14.23
CA GLU A 10 -1.19 6.86 -13.40
C GLU A 10 -2.61 6.27 -13.27
N ASN A 11 -3.18 6.30 -12.08
CA ASN A 11 -4.52 5.77 -11.76
C ASN A 11 -4.72 4.28 -12.04
N ALA A 12 -3.65 3.49 -12.13
CA ALA A 12 -3.73 2.09 -12.49
C ALA A 12 -4.42 1.19 -11.43
N ILE A 13 -5.24 0.28 -11.96
CA ILE A 13 -5.98 -0.86 -11.40
C ILE A 13 -5.13 -2.07 -11.03
N TYR A 14 -4.88 -2.50 -9.78
CA TYR A 14 -4.20 -3.79 -9.54
C TYR A 14 -4.97 -4.77 -8.66
N HIS A 15 -5.13 -6.00 -9.17
CA HIS A 15 -5.32 -7.18 -8.34
C HIS A 15 -3.96 -7.70 -7.88
N ILE A 16 -3.74 -7.63 -6.58
CA ILE A 16 -2.49 -8.05 -5.94
C ILE A 16 -2.70 -9.40 -5.29
N VAL A 17 -1.78 -10.33 -5.56
CA VAL A 17 -1.78 -11.66 -4.95
C VAL A 17 -0.38 -11.99 -4.45
N THR A 18 -0.25 -12.42 -3.20
CA THR A 18 0.95 -13.09 -2.71
C THR A 18 0.59 -14.28 -1.82
N ARG A 19 1.49 -15.25 -1.73
CA ARG A 19 1.28 -16.52 -1.01
C ARG A 19 2.55 -16.89 -0.25
N GLY A 20 2.36 -17.56 0.88
CA GLY A 20 3.46 -18.13 1.66
C GLY A 20 4.20 -19.21 0.88
N ASP A 21 5.52 -19.23 1.03
CA ASP A 21 6.37 -20.25 0.41
C ASP A 21 5.96 -21.67 0.86
N GLY A 22 5.83 -22.60 -0.08
CA GLY A 22 5.31 -23.94 0.21
C GLY A 22 3.88 -23.95 0.77
N ARG A 23 3.05 -22.94 0.45
CA ARG A 23 1.69 -22.74 1.01
C ARG A 23 1.66 -22.55 2.54
N ARG A 24 2.80 -22.19 3.15
CA ARG A 24 2.89 -21.92 4.59
C ARG A 24 1.95 -20.79 5.01
N ARG A 25 1.54 -20.81 6.27
CA ARG A 25 0.76 -19.72 6.86
C ARG A 25 1.60 -18.44 6.91
N LEU A 26 1.02 -17.36 6.39
CA LEU A 26 1.49 -16.00 6.57
C LEU A 26 1.02 -15.44 7.91
N PHE A 27 -0.12 -15.90 8.40
CA PHE A 27 -0.76 -15.40 9.63
C PHE A 27 -0.96 -16.55 10.63
N LEU A 28 -0.23 -16.51 11.73
CA LEU A 28 -0.28 -17.52 12.78
C LEU A 28 -1.31 -17.16 13.87
N ASP A 29 -1.42 -15.87 14.17
CA ASP A 29 -2.28 -15.29 15.21
C ASP A 29 -2.83 -13.93 14.77
N GLU A 30 -3.65 -13.29 15.63
CA GLU A 30 -4.21 -11.96 15.39
C GLU A 30 -3.15 -10.88 15.18
N GLY A 31 -2.03 -10.93 15.93
CA GLY A 31 -0.96 -9.95 15.84
C GLY A 31 -0.31 -9.92 14.46
N HIS A 32 -0.29 -11.05 13.75
CA HIS A 32 0.15 -11.13 12.37
C HIS A 32 -0.80 -10.36 11.43
N TYR A 33 -2.11 -10.58 11.54
CA TYR A 33 -3.10 -9.85 10.74
C TYR A 33 -3.07 -8.35 11.00
N GLN A 34 -2.98 -7.94 12.27
CA GLN A 34 -2.87 -6.54 12.66
C GLN A 34 -1.61 -5.89 12.08
N ARG A 35 -0.44 -6.53 12.22
CA ARG A 35 0.83 -5.99 11.71
C ARG A 35 0.81 -5.84 10.18
N PHE A 36 0.25 -6.81 9.48
CA PHE A 36 0.16 -6.80 8.03
C PHE A 36 -0.78 -5.72 7.52
N THR A 37 -1.97 -5.61 8.14
CA THR A 37 -2.98 -4.59 7.82
C THR A 37 -2.45 -3.19 8.10
N LYS A 38 -1.79 -2.97 9.25
CA LYS A 38 -1.10 -1.70 9.55
C LYS A 38 -0.06 -1.35 8.49
N GLY A 39 0.68 -2.35 7.99
CA GLY A 39 1.66 -2.14 6.91
C GLY A 39 1.02 -1.64 5.59
N LEU A 40 -0.18 -2.11 5.26
CA LEU A 40 -0.95 -1.62 4.11
C LEU A 40 -1.43 -0.19 4.34
N GLN A 41 -2.01 0.09 5.51
CA GLN A 41 -2.44 1.44 5.89
C GLN A 41 -1.29 2.45 5.80
N GLU A 42 -0.09 2.08 6.27
CA GLU A 42 1.10 2.91 6.10
C GLU A 42 1.46 3.18 4.63
N GLN A 43 1.10 2.28 3.68
CA GLN A 43 1.31 2.52 2.25
C GLN A 43 0.21 3.37 1.63
N VAL A 44 -1.02 3.31 2.14
CA VAL A 44 -2.08 4.27 1.79
C VAL A 44 -1.58 5.68 2.04
N ASP A 45 -1.11 5.96 3.26
CA ASP A 45 -0.60 7.29 3.62
C ASP A 45 0.65 7.70 2.81
N ARG A 46 1.55 6.76 2.58
CA ARG A 46 2.87 7.04 2.00
C ARG A 46 2.85 7.13 0.47
N CYS A 47 2.03 6.31 -0.17
CA CYS A 47 2.01 6.18 -1.62
C CYS A 47 0.73 6.77 -2.24
N GLY A 48 -0.21 7.25 -1.42
CA GLY A 48 -1.50 7.74 -1.87
C GLY A 48 -2.37 6.63 -2.46
N TRP A 49 -2.12 5.37 -2.10
CA TRP A 49 -2.89 4.24 -2.61
C TRP A 49 -4.35 4.32 -2.16
N GLN A 50 -5.27 3.94 -3.04
CA GLN A 50 -6.67 3.78 -2.68
C GLN A 50 -6.98 2.29 -2.63
N VAL A 51 -7.18 1.77 -1.43
CA VAL A 51 -7.52 0.36 -1.22
C VAL A 51 -9.02 0.20 -1.41
N ILE A 52 -9.42 -0.59 -2.40
CA ILE A 52 -10.82 -0.84 -2.72
C ILE A 52 -11.31 -2.05 -1.94
N ALA A 53 -10.58 -3.17 -2.02
CA ALA A 53 -10.92 -4.40 -1.33
C ALA A 53 -9.67 -5.18 -0.91
N TYR A 54 -9.76 -5.92 0.18
CA TYR A 54 -8.77 -6.93 0.55
C TYR A 54 -9.41 -8.11 1.29
N CYS A 55 -8.69 -9.24 1.27
CA CYS A 55 -8.93 -10.40 2.11
C CYS A 55 -7.60 -11.11 2.40
N TRP A 56 -7.28 -11.29 3.68
CA TRP A 56 -6.08 -11.96 4.17
C TRP A 56 -6.41 -13.40 4.55
N MET A 57 -6.13 -14.36 3.67
CA MET A 57 -6.26 -15.78 3.99
C MET A 57 -5.05 -16.24 4.80
N PRO A 58 -5.14 -17.33 5.60
CA PRO A 58 -4.04 -17.75 6.47
C PRO A 58 -2.70 -17.94 5.77
N ASN A 59 -2.68 -18.34 4.49
CA ASN A 59 -1.47 -18.60 3.71
C ASN A 59 -1.32 -17.75 2.44
N HIS A 60 -2.27 -16.86 2.12
CA HIS A 60 -2.18 -16.00 0.94
C HIS A 60 -3.04 -14.75 1.10
N ILE A 61 -2.81 -13.76 0.26
CA ILE A 61 -3.52 -12.49 0.32
C ILE A 61 -4.07 -12.11 -1.03
N HIS A 62 -5.18 -11.39 -0.99
CA HIS A 62 -5.72 -10.68 -2.14
C HIS A 62 -6.00 -9.22 -1.78
N ALA A 63 -5.61 -8.29 -2.64
CA ALA A 63 -5.97 -6.88 -2.53
C ALA A 63 -6.30 -6.29 -3.89
N LEU A 64 -7.19 -5.32 -3.92
CA LEU A 64 -7.57 -4.52 -5.07
C LEU A 64 -7.22 -3.07 -4.75
N ILE A 65 -6.22 -2.54 -5.45
CA ILE A 65 -5.60 -1.25 -5.12
C ILE A 65 -5.49 -0.37 -6.37
N ARG A 66 -6.04 0.85 -6.29
CA ARG A 66 -5.73 1.93 -7.23
C ARG A 66 -4.44 2.61 -6.81
N THR A 67 -3.56 2.85 -7.78
CA THR A 67 -2.39 3.70 -7.55
C THR A 67 -2.52 4.99 -8.36
N PRO A 68 -2.87 6.13 -7.72
CA PRO A 68 -2.91 7.41 -8.41
C PRO A 68 -1.59 7.75 -9.09
N GLN A 69 -0.45 7.37 -8.50
CA GLN A 69 0.87 7.46 -9.12
C GLN A 69 1.43 6.07 -9.45
N PRO A 70 2.33 5.93 -10.45
CA PRO A 70 2.94 4.64 -10.84
C PRO A 70 3.99 4.14 -9.81
N ASN A 71 3.56 3.92 -8.57
CA ASN A 71 4.43 3.67 -7.41
C ASN A 71 4.15 2.33 -6.69
N LEU A 72 3.35 1.45 -7.30
CA LEU A 72 2.97 0.13 -6.75
C LEU A 72 4.21 -0.67 -6.28
N SER A 73 5.22 -0.78 -7.14
CA SER A 73 6.41 -1.59 -6.86
C SER A 73 7.14 -1.15 -5.60
N ARG A 74 7.25 0.16 -5.40
CA ARG A 74 7.92 0.75 -4.24
C ARG A 74 7.15 0.52 -2.95
N GLY A 75 5.84 0.73 -2.97
CA GLY A 75 5.00 0.49 -1.79
C GLY A 75 4.93 -1.00 -1.43
N MET A 76 4.82 -1.88 -2.43
CA MET A 76 4.77 -3.33 -2.23
C MET A 76 6.07 -3.87 -1.65
N GLN A 77 7.23 -3.38 -2.12
CA GLN A 77 8.52 -3.74 -1.56
C GLN A 77 8.58 -3.37 -0.07
N HIS A 78 8.22 -2.14 0.28
CA HIS A 78 8.25 -1.70 1.67
C HIS A 78 7.29 -2.50 2.56
N TRP A 79 6.06 -2.70 2.11
CA TRP A 79 5.03 -3.42 2.86
C TRP A 79 5.39 -4.90 3.09
N LEU A 80 5.68 -5.63 2.01
CA LEU A 80 5.90 -7.07 2.11
C LEU A 80 7.24 -7.41 2.77
N SER A 81 8.32 -6.67 2.46
CA SER A 81 9.62 -6.87 3.13
C SER A 81 9.55 -6.47 4.60
N GLY A 82 8.85 -5.39 4.93
CA GLY A 82 8.65 -4.97 6.32
C GLY A 82 7.93 -6.03 7.15
N TYR A 83 6.91 -6.67 6.57
CA TYR A 83 6.24 -7.79 7.22
C TYR A 83 7.13 -9.04 7.32
N ALA A 84 7.84 -9.41 6.26
CA ALA A 84 8.71 -10.58 6.26
C ALA A 84 9.82 -10.48 7.32
N ASN A 85 10.45 -9.30 7.45
CA ASN A 85 11.48 -9.06 8.46
C ASN A 85 10.89 -9.14 9.88
N TRP A 86 9.72 -8.55 10.10
CA TRP A 86 9.03 -8.64 11.39
C TRP A 86 8.62 -10.09 11.71
N TYR A 87 8.10 -10.82 10.73
CA TYR A 87 7.71 -12.23 10.85
C TYR A 87 8.92 -13.10 11.22
N ALA A 88 10.04 -12.92 10.52
CA ALA A 88 11.29 -13.64 10.80
C ALA A 88 11.77 -13.40 12.23
N LYS A 89 11.79 -12.13 12.67
CA LYS A 89 12.19 -11.76 14.03
C LYS A 89 11.23 -12.31 15.10
N ARG A 90 9.92 -12.13 14.92
CA ARG A 90 8.89 -12.57 15.89
C ARG A 90 8.88 -14.08 16.06
N ASN A 91 9.06 -14.82 14.97
CA ASN A 91 8.93 -16.28 14.96
C ASN A 91 10.29 -17.01 15.00
N GLN A 92 11.40 -16.28 15.19
CA GLN A 92 12.77 -16.81 15.19
C GLN A 92 13.07 -17.69 13.95
N ARG A 93 12.67 -17.21 12.77
CA ARG A 93 12.80 -17.96 11.51
C ARG A 93 13.78 -17.31 10.55
N THR A 94 14.41 -18.16 9.73
CA THR A 94 15.23 -17.78 8.59
C THR A 94 14.58 -18.25 7.27
N GLY A 95 15.08 -17.73 6.15
CA GLY A 95 14.61 -18.10 4.81
C GLY A 95 13.41 -17.29 4.30
N HIS A 96 12.91 -17.65 3.12
CA HIS A 96 11.85 -16.92 2.44
C HIS A 96 10.47 -17.15 3.09
N LEU A 97 9.73 -16.06 3.33
CA LEU A 97 8.35 -16.12 3.79
C LEU A 97 7.37 -16.36 2.63
N TYR A 98 7.58 -15.67 1.50
CA TYR A 98 6.69 -15.71 0.34
C TYR A 98 7.24 -16.62 -0.75
N GLN A 99 6.35 -17.18 -1.57
CA GLN A 99 6.64 -18.02 -2.73
C GLN A 99 7.17 -17.18 -3.93
N GLY A 100 8.10 -16.27 -3.67
CA GLY A 100 8.65 -15.31 -4.63
C GLY A 100 7.98 -13.93 -4.58
N ARG A 101 8.03 -13.22 -5.73
CA ARG A 101 7.45 -11.88 -5.86
C ARG A 101 5.93 -11.95 -5.85
N TYR A 102 5.29 -10.91 -5.29
CA TYR A 102 3.85 -10.72 -5.48
C TYR A 102 3.51 -10.63 -6.97
N LYS A 103 2.30 -11.08 -7.30
CA LYS A 103 1.65 -10.88 -8.59
C LYS A 103 0.81 -9.61 -8.53
N ALA A 104 0.85 -8.80 -9.58
CA ALA A 104 -0.01 -7.64 -9.74
C ALA A 104 -0.58 -7.68 -11.15
N PHE A 105 -1.89 -7.84 -11.23
CA PHE A 105 -2.62 -7.92 -12.48
C PHE A 105 -3.35 -6.60 -12.71
N PRO A 106 -3.04 -5.89 -13.80
CA PRO A 106 -3.79 -4.71 -14.21
C PRO A 106 -5.28 -5.03 -14.36
N VAL A 107 -6.16 -4.15 -13.90
CA VAL A 107 -7.61 -4.32 -13.98
C VAL A 107 -8.21 -3.13 -14.72
N GLU A 108 -9.06 -3.42 -15.70
CA GLU A 108 -9.80 -2.41 -16.46
C GLU A 108 -10.97 -1.84 -15.64
N ASP A 109 -11.18 -0.52 -15.76
CA ASP A 109 -12.12 0.26 -14.95
C ASP A 109 -13.60 -0.03 -15.29
N GLU A 110 -13.88 -0.66 -16.45
CA GLU A 110 -15.22 -0.90 -17.02
C GLU A 110 -16.01 -2.07 -16.36
N GLY A 111 -16.13 -2.08 -15.03
CA GLY A 111 -17.06 -2.98 -14.31
C GLY A 111 -16.49 -4.30 -13.82
N TYR A 112 -15.21 -4.56 -14.06
CA TYR A 112 -14.51 -5.71 -13.48
C TYR A 112 -14.31 -5.57 -11.95
N TYR A 113 -14.46 -4.37 -11.39
CA TYR A 113 -14.33 -4.10 -9.94
C TYR A 113 -15.21 -4.96 -9.06
N TRP A 114 -16.52 -4.99 -9.32
CA TRP A 114 -17.46 -5.67 -8.44
C TRP A 114 -17.24 -7.17 -8.47
N ASN A 115 -17.05 -7.73 -9.66
CA ASN A 115 -16.74 -9.16 -9.83
C ASN A 115 -15.48 -9.57 -9.07
N LEU A 116 -14.41 -8.78 -9.21
CA LEU A 116 -13.15 -9.05 -8.54
C LEU A 116 -13.23 -8.81 -7.02
N SER A 117 -13.86 -7.72 -6.58
CA SER A 117 -14.11 -7.41 -5.17
C SER A 117 -14.93 -8.50 -4.50
N ARG A 118 -16.00 -8.97 -5.16
CA ARG A 118 -16.79 -10.13 -4.73
C ARG A 118 -15.94 -11.38 -4.62
N TYR A 119 -15.14 -11.69 -5.64
CA TYR A 119 -14.22 -12.82 -5.58
C TYR A 119 -13.28 -12.71 -4.36
N ILE A 120 -12.67 -11.55 -4.13
CA ILE A 120 -11.80 -11.30 -2.98
C ILE A 120 -12.55 -11.53 -1.67
N HIS A 121 -13.74 -10.97 -1.51
CA HIS A 121 -14.54 -11.09 -0.28
C HIS A 121 -15.09 -12.49 -0.03
N LEU A 122 -15.30 -13.29 -1.08
CA LEU A 122 -15.79 -14.66 -0.99
C LEU A 122 -14.67 -15.72 -0.86
N ASN A 123 -13.39 -15.34 -0.92
CA ASN A 123 -12.27 -16.29 -0.74
C ASN A 123 -12.37 -17.12 0.57
N PRO A 124 -12.79 -16.56 1.72
CA PRO A 124 -12.98 -17.32 2.95
C PRO A 124 -14.09 -18.37 2.88
N CYS A 125 -15.06 -18.19 1.97
CA CYS A 125 -16.26 -19.03 1.84
C CYS A 125 -16.11 -20.08 0.72
N ASN A 126 -15.42 -19.75 -0.37
CA ASN A 126 -15.43 -20.56 -1.59
C ASN A 126 -14.20 -21.47 -1.76
N GLY A 127 -13.31 -21.54 -0.76
CA GLY A 127 -12.17 -22.46 -0.79
C GLY A 127 -12.59 -23.92 -0.59
N GLY A 128 -11.75 -24.88 -1.03
CA GLY A 128 -12.04 -26.32 -0.85
C GLY A 128 -12.24 -26.75 0.61
N LYS A 129 -11.76 -25.93 1.57
CA LYS A 129 -12.16 -25.99 2.98
C LYS A 129 -12.54 -24.57 3.42
N PRO A 130 -13.84 -24.21 3.42
CA PRO A 130 -14.29 -22.89 3.83
C PRO A 130 -13.88 -22.58 5.28
N LEU A 131 -13.47 -21.34 5.52
CA LEU A 131 -13.12 -20.86 6.87
C LEU A 131 -14.36 -20.32 7.60
N VAL A 132 -15.33 -19.79 6.86
CA VAL A 132 -16.59 -19.27 7.38
C VAL A 132 -17.73 -19.50 6.39
N GLU A 133 -18.95 -19.65 6.91
CA GLU A 133 -20.17 -19.80 6.11
C GLU A 133 -20.55 -18.53 5.36
N THR A 134 -20.24 -17.36 5.92
CA THR A 134 -20.63 -16.05 5.38
C THR A 134 -19.46 -15.08 5.45
N PRO A 135 -19.26 -14.20 4.44
CA PRO A 135 -18.13 -13.28 4.41
C PRO A 135 -18.16 -12.26 5.56
N GLU A 136 -19.32 -11.97 6.15
CA GLU A 136 -19.46 -11.12 7.34
C GLU A 136 -18.76 -11.68 8.58
N ARG A 137 -18.59 -13.01 8.66
CA ARG A 137 -17.95 -13.69 9.78
C ARG A 137 -16.43 -13.72 9.67
N TYR A 138 -15.85 -13.32 8.53
CA TYR A 138 -14.39 -13.29 8.36
C TYR A 138 -13.81 -11.91 8.72
N PRO A 139 -13.07 -11.75 9.84
CA PRO A 139 -12.63 -10.44 10.31
C PRO A 139 -11.45 -9.88 9.49
N HIS A 140 -10.69 -10.72 8.78
CA HIS A 140 -9.50 -10.30 8.04
C HIS A 140 -9.80 -9.93 6.58
N SER A 141 -10.97 -9.33 6.36
CA SER A 141 -11.45 -8.86 5.07
C SER A 141 -12.07 -7.48 5.22
N SER A 142 -11.95 -6.68 4.17
CA SER A 142 -12.63 -5.39 4.04
C SER A 142 -14.16 -5.48 3.94
N TYR A 143 -14.73 -6.67 3.71
CA TYR A 143 -16.16 -6.85 3.45
C TYR A 143 -17.06 -6.36 4.60
N ALA A 144 -16.60 -6.41 5.84
CA ALA A 144 -17.40 -5.97 6.98
C ALA A 144 -17.91 -4.52 6.84
N GLY A 145 -17.09 -3.61 6.28
CA GLY A 145 -17.49 -2.21 6.03
C GLY A 145 -18.41 -2.03 4.82
N TYR A 146 -18.40 -2.98 3.88
CA TYR A 146 -19.38 -3.08 2.79
C TYR A 146 -20.73 -3.61 3.30
N ALA A 147 -20.69 -4.56 4.22
CA ALA A 147 -21.88 -5.13 4.84
C ALA A 147 -22.56 -4.16 5.81
N ARG A 148 -21.80 -3.38 6.57
CA ARG A 148 -22.31 -2.44 7.58
C ARG A 148 -21.50 -1.14 7.62
N LYS A 149 -22.16 0.00 7.47
CA LYS A 149 -21.53 1.34 7.56
C LYS A 149 -20.74 1.55 8.85
N THR A 150 -21.23 1.05 9.98
CA THR A 150 -20.57 1.15 11.30
C THR A 150 -19.25 0.40 11.41
N ARG A 151 -18.93 -0.47 10.44
CA ARG A 151 -17.66 -1.20 10.36
C ARG A 151 -16.72 -0.68 9.27
N ARG A 152 -17.04 0.47 8.65
CA ARG A 152 -16.14 1.13 7.71
C ARG A 152 -14.92 1.68 8.44
N VAL A 153 -13.79 1.63 7.75
CA VAL A 153 -12.54 2.30 8.13
C VAL A 153 -12.24 3.38 7.10
N ASP A 154 -11.55 4.44 7.53
CA ASP A 154 -11.27 5.64 6.72
C ASP A 154 -10.28 5.42 5.57
N TRP A 155 -9.39 4.43 5.69
CA TRP A 155 -8.34 4.14 4.72
C TRP A 155 -8.78 3.21 3.57
N ILE A 156 -10.05 2.83 3.50
CA ILE A 156 -10.63 2.02 2.41
C ILE A 156 -11.62 2.87 1.60
N ASP A 157 -11.49 2.83 0.28
CA ASP A 157 -12.32 3.58 -0.66
C ASP A 157 -13.63 2.83 -1.00
N TYR A 158 -14.51 2.73 0.01
CA TYR A 158 -15.84 2.13 -0.15
C TYR A 158 -16.70 2.88 -1.18
N ASP A 159 -16.54 4.20 -1.27
CA ASP A 159 -17.44 5.03 -2.07
C ASP A 159 -17.10 4.96 -3.56
N GLN A 160 -15.83 4.90 -3.93
CA GLN A 160 -15.44 4.67 -5.33
C GLN A 160 -15.97 3.34 -5.86
N HIS A 161 -15.97 2.30 -5.03
CA HIS A 161 -16.59 1.01 -5.36
C HIS A 161 -18.10 1.16 -5.65
N HIS A 162 -18.81 1.98 -4.88
CA HIS A 162 -20.25 2.19 -5.01
C HIS A 162 -20.66 3.18 -6.12
N ARG A 163 -19.83 4.17 -6.44
CA ARG A 163 -20.10 5.16 -7.51
C ARG A 163 -20.31 4.50 -8.87
N TYR A 164 -19.51 3.48 -9.19
CA TYR A 164 -19.63 2.74 -10.46
C TYR A 164 -21.03 2.11 -10.62
N TRP A 165 -21.53 1.44 -9.58
CA TRP A 165 -22.85 0.83 -9.61
C TRP A 165 -23.96 1.85 -9.76
N LYS A 166 -23.92 2.91 -8.96
CA LYS A 166 -24.93 3.96 -9.01
C LYS A 166 -25.03 4.57 -10.42
N ALA A 167 -23.89 4.77 -11.09
CA ALA A 167 -23.85 5.31 -12.45
C ALA A 167 -24.48 4.37 -13.50
N ARG A 168 -24.38 3.04 -13.32
CA ARG A 168 -24.84 2.06 -14.32
C ARG A 168 -26.25 1.51 -14.05
N HIS A 169 -26.67 1.45 -12.79
CA HIS A 169 -27.87 0.73 -12.36
C HIS A 169 -28.78 1.55 -11.44
N GLY A 170 -28.35 2.72 -10.96
CA GLY A 170 -29.10 3.50 -9.97
C GLY A 170 -29.24 2.80 -8.61
N GLY A 171 -30.22 3.23 -7.82
CA GLY A 171 -30.57 2.61 -6.52
C GLY A 171 -29.55 2.83 -5.39
N ASP A 172 -29.71 2.05 -4.31
CA ASP A 172 -28.75 1.99 -3.20
C ASP A 172 -27.60 1.02 -3.53
N PRO A 173 -26.39 1.53 -3.83
CA PRO A 173 -25.26 0.69 -4.23
C PRO A 173 -24.78 -0.23 -3.10
N GLU A 174 -25.03 0.11 -1.83
CA GLU A 174 -24.61 -0.72 -0.71
C GLU A 174 -25.47 -1.97 -0.59
N SER A 175 -26.80 -1.81 -0.66
CA SER A 175 -27.74 -2.93 -0.70
C SER A 175 -27.49 -3.82 -1.91
N ALA A 176 -27.31 -3.21 -3.08
CA ALA A 176 -27.01 -3.95 -4.30
C ALA A 176 -25.71 -4.77 -4.18
N TYR A 177 -24.65 -4.20 -3.61
CA TYR A 177 -23.39 -4.94 -3.45
C TYR A 177 -23.53 -6.11 -2.48
N ARG A 178 -24.24 -5.93 -1.36
CA ARG A 178 -24.53 -7.04 -0.42
C ARG A 178 -25.30 -8.17 -1.12
N GLN A 179 -26.32 -7.84 -1.91
CA GLN A 179 -27.07 -8.83 -2.69
C GLN A 179 -26.18 -9.52 -3.72
N PHE A 180 -25.33 -8.76 -4.41
CA PHE A 180 -24.41 -9.27 -5.42
C PHE A 180 -23.37 -10.25 -4.84
N VAL A 181 -22.84 -9.97 -3.64
CA VAL A 181 -21.93 -10.88 -2.94
C VAL A 181 -22.67 -12.13 -2.48
N LYS A 182 -23.86 -12.00 -1.88
CA LYS A 182 -24.70 -13.15 -1.49
C LYS A 182 -25.05 -14.05 -2.69
N ALA A 183 -25.39 -13.47 -3.84
CA ALA A 183 -25.66 -14.23 -5.06
C ALA A 183 -24.42 -15.02 -5.54
N GLY A 184 -23.22 -14.50 -5.32
CA GLY A 184 -21.97 -15.21 -5.64
C GLY A 184 -21.65 -16.39 -4.71
N MET A 185 -22.32 -16.51 -3.57
CA MET A 185 -22.23 -17.70 -2.72
C MET A 185 -23.05 -18.86 -3.28
N LEU A 186 -24.19 -18.56 -3.93
CA LEU A 186 -25.04 -19.57 -4.58
C LEU A 186 -24.46 -20.04 -5.92
N ASN A 187 -23.75 -19.16 -6.61
CA ASN A 187 -23.09 -19.45 -7.88
C ASN A 187 -21.59 -19.12 -7.78
N PRO A 188 -20.79 -19.99 -7.12
CA PRO A 188 -19.36 -19.77 -7.00
C PRO A 188 -18.75 -19.76 -8.40
N VAL A 189 -18.18 -18.63 -8.79
CA VAL A 189 -17.43 -18.52 -10.05
C VAL A 189 -16.08 -19.18 -9.84
N ASP A 190 -15.79 -20.23 -10.61
CA ASP A 190 -14.45 -20.81 -10.64
C ASP A 190 -13.48 -19.75 -11.22
N PRO A 191 -12.49 -19.30 -10.42
CA PRO A 191 -11.55 -18.30 -10.88
C PRO A 191 -10.65 -18.86 -12.00
N THR A 192 -10.45 -20.17 -12.07
CA THR A 192 -9.57 -20.82 -13.05
C THR A 192 -10.22 -21.06 -14.42
N VAL A 193 -11.56 -21.02 -14.50
CA VAL A 193 -12.31 -21.21 -15.75
C VAL A 193 -12.38 -19.89 -16.51
N ASP A 194 -11.40 -19.68 -17.41
CA ASP A 194 -11.28 -18.72 -18.53
C ASP A 194 -11.57 -17.21 -18.30
N ARG A 195 -12.21 -16.84 -17.19
CA ARG A 195 -12.64 -15.48 -16.88
C ARG A 195 -11.64 -14.70 -16.04
N LEU A 196 -10.73 -15.32 -15.28
CA LEU A 196 -9.60 -14.57 -14.71
C LEU A 196 -8.69 -14.03 -15.80
N LYS A 197 -8.51 -14.76 -16.92
CA LYS A 197 -7.80 -14.19 -18.07
C LYS A 197 -8.50 -12.91 -18.53
N ASN A 198 -9.81 -12.92 -18.74
CA ASN A 198 -10.56 -11.72 -19.15
C ASN A 198 -10.59 -10.61 -18.07
N TRP A 199 -10.51 -10.95 -16.78
CA TRP A 199 -10.45 -9.96 -15.68
C TRP A 199 -9.05 -9.34 -15.49
N VAL A 200 -8.01 -10.08 -15.84
CA VAL A 200 -6.57 -9.72 -15.70
C VAL A 200 -6.03 -9.05 -16.97
N TYR A 201 -6.65 -9.31 -18.11
CA TYR A 201 -6.21 -8.80 -19.40
C TYR A 201 -7.10 -7.68 -19.94
N GLY A 202 -8.30 -7.45 -19.38
CA GLY A 202 -9.24 -6.44 -19.91
C GLY A 202 -9.74 -6.78 -21.32
N GLY A 203 -10.57 -5.91 -21.90
CA GLY A 203 -10.98 -6.01 -23.30
C GLY A 203 -9.79 -5.88 -24.26
N GLU A 204 -9.96 -6.27 -25.52
CA GLU A 204 -8.87 -6.20 -26.52
C GLU A 204 -8.25 -4.79 -26.64
N LYS A 205 -9.03 -3.73 -26.44
CA LYS A 205 -8.54 -2.35 -26.43
C LYS A 205 -7.61 -2.07 -25.26
N PHE A 206 -7.93 -2.59 -24.07
CA PHE A 206 -7.07 -2.50 -22.90
C PHE A 206 -5.78 -3.30 -23.11
N LEU A 207 -5.87 -4.53 -23.62
CA LEU A 207 -4.69 -5.32 -23.98
C LEU A 207 -3.74 -4.56 -24.93
N ARG A 208 -4.27 -3.97 -26.01
CA ARG A 208 -3.48 -3.18 -26.97
C ARG A 208 -2.82 -1.99 -26.28
N LYS A 209 -3.56 -1.23 -25.47
CA LYS A 209 -3.03 -0.10 -24.68
C LYS A 209 -1.91 -0.56 -23.73
N MET A 210 -2.07 -1.72 -23.10
CA MET A 210 -1.08 -2.27 -22.16
C MET A 210 0.19 -2.74 -22.86
N VAL A 211 0.07 -3.32 -24.06
CA VAL A 211 1.21 -3.68 -24.91
C VAL A 211 1.92 -2.42 -25.42
N GLU A 212 1.19 -1.40 -25.86
CA GLU A 212 1.78 -0.10 -26.24
C GLU A 212 2.55 0.55 -25.09
N LEU A 213 1.96 0.58 -23.88
CA LEU A 213 2.62 1.12 -22.70
C LEU A 213 3.86 0.32 -22.30
N ALA A 214 3.84 -1.01 -22.44
CA ALA A 214 4.99 -1.87 -22.18
C ALA A 214 6.13 -1.66 -23.19
N ASN A 215 5.79 -1.40 -24.46
CA ASN A 215 6.77 -1.18 -25.52
C ASN A 215 7.40 0.22 -25.48
N ARG A 216 6.71 1.22 -24.91
CA ARG A 216 7.28 2.55 -24.65
C ARG A 216 8.36 2.57 -23.56
N GLU A 217 8.55 1.46 -22.83
CA GLU A 217 9.51 1.42 -21.72
C GLU A 217 11.00 1.37 -22.15
N ASP A 218 11.35 1.17 -23.44
CA ASP A 218 12.75 1.24 -23.90
C ASP A 218 13.32 2.68 -23.88
N GLU A 219 12.47 3.71 -23.95
CA GLU A 219 12.88 5.12 -23.77
C GLU A 219 12.79 5.58 -22.29
N SER A 220 12.27 4.75 -21.38
CA SER A 220 11.86 5.16 -20.02
C SER A 220 12.98 5.16 -18.96
N ILE A 221 14.22 4.87 -19.34
CA ILE A 221 15.35 4.93 -18.41
C ILE A 221 15.54 6.37 -17.89
N GLU A 222 15.26 7.40 -18.71
CA GLU A 222 15.25 8.81 -18.28
C GLU A 222 14.04 9.15 -17.39
N VAL A 223 12.88 8.52 -17.61
CA VAL A 223 11.64 8.79 -16.86
C VAL A 223 11.76 8.35 -15.38
N ARG A 224 12.61 7.37 -15.06
CA ARG A 224 12.85 6.93 -13.67
C ARG A 224 13.39 8.05 -12.75
N GLN A 225 13.99 9.09 -13.30
CA GLN A 225 14.44 10.26 -12.55
C GLN A 225 13.32 11.32 -12.38
N SER A 226 12.30 11.32 -13.25
CA SER A 226 11.28 12.38 -13.36
C SER A 226 9.99 12.19 -12.53
N ILE A 227 9.70 10.99 -11.99
CA ILE A 227 8.46 10.70 -11.21
C ILE A 227 8.54 11.19 -9.74
N ARG A 228 9.59 11.95 -9.41
CA ARG A 228 9.80 12.60 -8.12
C ARG A 228 9.13 14.00 -8.09
N LYS A 229 7.80 14.10 -8.19
CA LYS A 229 7.14 15.36 -7.76
C LYS A 229 7.10 15.40 -6.22
N ALA A 230 8.19 15.87 -5.63
CA ALA A 230 8.26 16.25 -4.23
C ALA A 230 7.40 17.51 -4.02
N LYS A 231 6.64 17.58 -2.91
CA LYS A 231 5.93 18.82 -2.54
C LYS A 231 6.89 19.88 -2.00
N GLN A 232 8.08 19.48 -1.52
CA GLN A 232 9.12 20.33 -0.94
C GLN A 232 10.52 19.70 -1.14
N THR A 233 11.58 20.49 -1.04
CA THR A 233 12.97 20.00 -1.11
C THR A 233 13.48 19.53 0.26
N VAL A 234 14.58 18.78 0.28
CA VAL A 234 15.22 18.32 1.53
C VAL A 234 15.70 19.52 2.34
N GLU A 235 16.29 20.50 1.66
CA GLU A 235 16.81 21.74 2.22
C GLU A 235 15.70 22.54 2.89
N ALA A 236 14.54 22.66 2.24
CA ALA A 236 13.38 23.37 2.79
C ALA A 236 12.86 22.73 4.09
N ILE A 237 12.80 21.39 4.14
CA ILE A 237 12.35 20.66 5.33
C ILE A 237 13.38 20.76 6.46
N VAL A 238 14.66 20.61 6.14
CA VAL A 238 15.76 20.74 7.10
C VAL A 238 15.72 22.14 7.72
N ALA A 239 15.64 23.19 6.91
CA ALA A 239 15.58 24.58 7.38
C ALA A 239 14.33 24.88 8.23
N ALA A 240 13.16 24.41 7.81
CA ALA A 240 11.92 24.61 8.56
C ALA A 240 11.92 23.86 9.91
N THR A 241 12.56 22.69 9.96
CA THR A 241 12.71 21.91 11.19
C THR A 241 13.70 22.57 12.12
N ALA A 242 14.88 22.94 11.62
CA ALA A 242 15.93 23.62 12.39
C ALA A 242 15.38 24.89 13.06
N ARG A 243 14.62 25.70 12.31
CA ARG A 243 13.93 26.89 12.83
C ARG A 243 12.92 26.59 13.95
N GLU A 244 12.18 25.48 13.87
CA GLU A 244 11.22 25.11 14.93
C GLU A 244 11.92 24.61 16.21
N TYR A 245 13.13 24.06 16.07
CA TYR A 245 13.93 23.57 17.18
C TYR A 245 14.96 24.58 17.70
N GLY A 246 15.09 25.74 17.05
CA GLY A 246 16.00 26.82 17.46
C GLY A 246 17.47 26.48 17.21
N VAL A 247 17.76 25.77 16.13
CA VAL A 247 19.11 25.35 15.71
C VAL A 247 19.35 25.74 14.25
N GLU A 248 20.60 25.68 13.81
CA GLU A 248 20.96 25.93 12.42
C GLU A 248 20.84 24.64 11.57
N PRO A 249 20.50 24.73 10.28
CA PRO A 249 20.43 23.57 9.37
C PRO A 249 21.69 22.69 9.36
N GLU A 250 22.86 23.31 9.48
CA GLU A 250 24.17 22.68 9.46
C GLU A 250 24.39 21.78 10.68
N ASP A 251 23.74 22.08 11.80
CA ASP A 251 23.82 21.29 13.03
C ASP A 251 23.32 19.85 12.81
N TYR A 252 22.48 19.60 11.82
CA TYR A 252 21.98 18.27 11.48
C TYR A 252 22.96 17.41 10.66
N GLN A 253 23.97 18.03 10.06
CA GLN A 253 24.93 17.39 9.14
C GLN A 253 26.11 16.76 9.87
N GLY A 254 26.31 17.05 11.17
CA GLY A 254 27.41 16.48 11.96
C GLY A 254 27.28 14.96 12.18
N PHE A 255 28.40 14.24 12.03
CA PHE A 255 28.50 12.84 12.44
C PHE A 255 28.15 12.71 13.93
N ARG A 256 27.17 11.85 14.25
CA ARG A 256 26.60 11.71 15.62
C ARG A 256 26.03 13.00 16.24
N SER A 257 25.68 14.01 15.44
CA SER A 257 24.98 15.21 15.91
C SER A 257 23.81 14.90 16.86
N ILE A 258 23.82 15.56 18.01
CA ILE A 258 22.77 15.50 19.03
C ILE A 258 21.76 16.65 18.89
N ALA A 259 21.82 17.39 17.78
CA ALA A 259 20.99 18.55 17.57
C ALA A 259 19.49 18.18 17.64
N PRO A 260 18.69 18.91 18.43
CA PRO A 260 17.30 18.61 18.63
C PRO A 260 16.51 18.74 17.33
N GLY A 261 15.63 17.78 17.07
CA GLY A 261 14.79 17.75 15.86
C GLY A 261 15.44 17.12 14.62
N ARG A 262 16.70 16.65 14.70
CA ARG A 262 17.38 15.96 13.59
C ARG A 262 16.64 14.72 13.10
N ASP A 263 16.08 13.95 14.03
CA ASP A 263 15.26 12.78 13.73
C ASP A 263 13.92 13.16 13.10
N VAL A 264 13.29 14.25 13.58
CA VAL A 264 12.08 14.83 12.99
C VAL A 264 12.32 15.34 11.58
N ALA A 265 13.46 15.99 11.32
CA ALA A 265 13.85 16.44 9.99
C ALA A 265 13.98 15.25 9.03
N ALA A 266 14.66 14.18 9.44
CA ALA A 266 14.79 12.95 8.66
C ALA A 266 13.42 12.29 8.39
N TYR A 267 12.54 12.26 9.39
CA TYR A 267 11.17 11.77 9.25
C TYR A 267 10.35 12.56 8.22
N LEU A 268 10.37 13.89 8.32
CA LEU A 268 9.66 14.77 7.38
C LEU A 268 10.23 14.68 5.97
N CYS A 269 11.56 14.64 5.83
CA CYS A 269 12.21 14.45 4.54
C CYS A 269 11.77 13.13 3.90
N ARG A 270 11.68 12.06 4.69
CA ARG A 270 11.21 10.76 4.21
C ARG A 270 9.74 10.75 3.80
N ARG A 271 8.92 11.60 4.42
CA ARG A 271 7.47 11.68 4.18
C ARG A 271 7.12 12.55 2.98
N HIS A 272 7.83 13.66 2.80
CA HIS A 272 7.41 14.75 1.91
C HIS A 272 8.38 15.05 0.76
N THR A 273 9.56 14.42 0.74
CA THR A 273 10.50 14.51 -0.36
C THR A 273 10.67 13.16 -1.04
N THR A 274 11.39 13.19 -2.14
CA THR A 274 11.72 12.01 -2.91
C THR A 274 13.07 11.40 -2.55
N ALA A 275 13.80 12.00 -1.60
CA ALA A 275 15.14 11.58 -1.21
C ALA A 275 15.19 10.09 -0.81
N THR A 276 16.21 9.41 -1.33
CA THR A 276 16.61 8.06 -1.00
C THR A 276 17.25 8.03 0.38
N LEU A 277 17.33 6.83 0.98
CA LEU A 277 18.04 6.65 2.23
C LEU A 277 19.54 7.02 2.11
N ALA A 278 20.12 6.86 0.92
CA ALA A 278 21.50 7.28 0.66
C ALA A 278 21.63 8.81 0.66
N GLU A 279 20.77 9.53 -0.06
CA GLU A 279 20.75 11.00 -0.09
C GLU A 279 20.51 11.57 1.32
N LEU A 280 19.59 10.97 2.09
CA LEU A 280 19.35 11.37 3.49
C LEU A 280 20.53 11.04 4.41
N SER A 281 21.18 9.88 4.25
CA SER A 281 22.36 9.57 5.04
C SER A 281 23.48 10.59 4.82
N SER A 282 23.71 11.02 3.57
CA SER A 282 24.65 12.12 3.28
C SER A 282 24.20 13.45 3.90
N THR A 283 22.93 13.81 3.75
CA THR A 283 22.36 15.06 4.30
C THR A 283 22.55 15.14 5.82
N PHE A 284 22.37 14.02 6.52
CA PHE A 284 22.48 13.97 7.97
C PHE A 284 23.86 13.46 8.43
N GLY A 285 24.92 13.47 7.62
CA GLY A 285 26.26 13.04 8.07
C GLY A 285 26.33 11.65 8.68
N LEU A 286 25.56 10.70 8.14
CA LEU A 286 25.51 9.31 8.59
C LEU A 286 26.43 8.45 7.72
N THR A 287 27.24 7.61 8.36
CA THR A 287 28.19 6.72 7.68
C THR A 287 27.52 5.53 6.98
N HIS A 288 26.36 5.07 7.43
CA HIS A 288 25.63 3.97 6.82
C HIS A 288 24.27 4.40 6.25
N ARG A 289 23.89 3.79 5.12
CA ARG A 289 22.60 4.02 4.44
C ARG A 289 21.40 3.67 5.31
N ASP A 290 21.54 2.68 6.19
CA ASP A 290 20.46 2.21 7.06
C ASP A 290 20.25 3.12 8.30
N SER A 291 21.25 3.93 8.66
CA SER A 291 21.19 4.82 9.83
C SER A 291 20.13 5.93 9.68
N SER A 292 19.80 6.33 8.45
CA SER A 292 18.70 7.26 8.20
C SER A 292 17.34 6.63 8.52
N GLY A 293 17.21 5.31 8.38
CA GLY A 293 16.05 4.54 8.82
C GLY A 293 15.86 4.53 10.34
N ASP A 294 16.95 4.55 11.12
CA ASP A 294 16.90 4.64 12.59
C ASP A 294 16.40 6.00 13.08
N LEU A 295 16.84 7.10 12.45
CA LEU A 295 16.32 8.45 12.72
C LEU A 295 14.80 8.53 12.49
N VAL A 296 14.34 8.04 11.34
CA VAL A 296 12.91 8.03 11.00
C VAL A 296 12.10 7.21 12.01
N ARG A 297 12.62 6.07 12.47
CA ARG A 297 11.97 5.22 13.47
C ARG A 297 11.89 5.91 14.84
N ARG A 298 12.98 6.56 15.28
CA ARG A 298 13.01 7.31 16.55
C ARG A 298 11.98 8.43 16.56
N ALA A 299 11.93 9.24 15.51
CA ALA A 299 10.95 10.32 15.41
C ALA A 299 9.50 9.80 15.38
N ARG A 300 9.24 8.67 14.71
CA ARG A 300 7.90 8.03 14.74
C ARG A 300 7.51 7.58 16.15
N SER A 301 8.42 6.90 16.86
CA SER A 301 8.19 6.48 18.25
C SER A 301 7.99 7.68 19.19
N ALA A 302 8.80 8.73 19.03
CA ALA A 302 8.72 9.93 19.84
C ALA A 302 7.42 10.72 19.59
N ARG A 303 6.93 10.74 18.36
CA ARG A 303 5.64 11.32 17.98
C ARG A 303 4.46 10.60 18.65
N GLU A 304 4.47 9.27 18.69
CA GLU A 304 3.42 8.47 19.34
C GLU A 304 3.42 8.65 20.87
N GLN A 305 4.60 8.83 21.47
CA GLN A 305 4.77 8.90 22.93
C GLN A 305 4.70 10.32 23.50
N ASN A 306 4.93 11.36 22.69
CA ASN A 306 5.03 12.74 23.15
C ASN A 306 4.15 13.70 22.30
N PRO A 307 2.99 14.13 22.82
CA PRO A 307 2.10 15.06 22.12
C PRO A 307 2.75 16.40 21.73
N LYS A 308 3.79 16.85 22.45
CA LYS A 308 4.51 18.09 22.10
C LYS A 308 5.29 17.92 20.78
N ILE A 309 5.83 16.74 20.51
CA ILE A 309 6.55 16.44 19.27
C ILE A 309 5.57 16.37 18.10
N ASP A 310 4.41 15.74 18.26
CA ASP A 310 3.35 15.74 17.23
C ASP A 310 2.90 17.17 16.89
N ARG A 311 2.72 18.03 17.90
CA ARG A 311 2.36 19.45 17.69
C ARG A 311 3.42 20.21 16.90
N ARG A 312 4.71 19.99 17.18
CA ARG A 312 5.83 20.59 16.42
C ARG A 312 5.85 20.09 14.98
N ILE A 313 5.70 18.78 14.74
CA ILE A 313 5.61 18.18 13.40
C ILE A 313 4.50 18.84 12.59
N ARG A 314 3.28 18.94 13.14
CA ARG A 314 2.15 19.58 12.45
C ARG A 314 2.41 21.06 12.13
N LYS A 315 3.11 21.77 13.01
CA LYS A 315 3.48 23.18 12.79
C LYS A 315 4.50 23.33 11.65
N ILE A 316 5.47 22.43 11.56
CA ILE A 316 6.43 22.39 10.44
C ILE A 316 5.70 22.06 9.13
N GLU A 317 4.83 21.05 9.13
CA GLU A 317 4.04 20.68 7.95
C GLU A 317 3.13 21.83 7.49
N LYS A 318 2.48 22.54 8.41
CA LYS A 318 1.68 23.74 8.09
C LYS A 318 2.54 24.84 7.48
N ARG A 319 3.72 25.11 8.03
CA ARG A 319 4.65 26.14 7.51
C ARG A 319 5.10 25.84 6.08
N LEU A 320 5.26 24.56 5.75
CA LEU A 320 5.70 24.11 4.44
C LEU A 320 4.54 23.84 3.45
N SER A 321 3.30 24.17 3.84
CA SER A 321 2.09 23.86 3.06
C SER A 321 1.97 22.38 2.67
N LEU A 322 2.44 21.49 3.57
CA LEU A 322 2.49 20.05 3.35
C LEU A 322 1.23 19.31 3.84
N ASN A 323 0.36 19.99 4.60
CA ASN A 323 -0.95 19.48 4.97
C ASN A 323 -2.03 20.00 3.99
N PRO A 324 -2.90 19.13 3.45
CA PRO A 324 -4.16 19.53 2.84
C PRO A 324 -5.14 20.14 3.86
#